data_AF-A0A257IZY5-F1
#
_entry.id   AF-A0A257IZY5-F1
#
_cell.length_a   1.000
_cell.length_b   1.000
_cell.length_c   1.000
_cell.angle_alpha   90.00
_cell.angle_beta   90.00
_cell.angle_gamma   90.00
#
_symmetry.space_group_name_H-M   'P 1'
#
loop_
_entity.id
_entity.type
_entity.pdbx_description
1 polymer ?
#
loop_
_entity_poly.entity_id
_entity_poly.type
_entity_poly.pdbx_seq_one_letter_code
_entity_poly.pdbx_strand_id
1 'polypeptide(L)'
;MSTPTPVTRLTVPAALQPLAGMALLLEKLERSPREASAAQYRGVAQQITALLQAAEPGPELNALLSAFPASAELYENLHYAQAGLCRSPLEASLNAELDARAALRRLAGPLAR
;
A
#
# COMPACT_ATOMS: atom_id res chain seq x y z
N MET A 1 -15.23 -18.87 -18.13
CA MET A 1 -14.17 -18.24 -18.93
C MET A 1 -13.24 -17.54 -17.95
N SER A 2 -12.08 -18.12 -17.65
CA SER A 2 -11.08 -17.50 -16.76
C SER A 2 -10.35 -16.41 -17.55
N THR A 3 -10.55 -15.16 -17.18
CA THR A 3 -9.78 -14.03 -17.73
C THR A 3 -8.31 -14.18 -17.33
N PRO A 4 -7.35 -14.13 -18.27
CA PRO A 4 -5.94 -14.14 -17.92
C PRO A 4 -5.63 -12.89 -17.08
N THR A 5 -5.04 -13.10 -15.91
CA THR A 5 -4.57 -12.03 -15.03
C THR A 5 -3.57 -11.16 -15.82
N PRO A 6 -3.74 -9.83 -15.86
CA PRO A 6 -2.81 -8.98 -16.60
C PRO A 6 -1.42 -9.10 -16.00
N VAL A 7 -0.46 -9.50 -16.85
CA VAL A 7 0.96 -9.57 -16.47
C VAL A 7 1.53 -8.16 -16.60
N THR A 8 1.57 -7.41 -15.50
CA THR A 8 2.21 -6.10 -15.45
C THR A 8 3.72 -6.28 -15.51
N ARG A 9 4.35 -5.87 -16.61
CA ARG A 9 5.82 -5.77 -16.68
C ARG A 9 6.23 -4.40 -16.15
N LEU A 10 7.01 -4.39 -15.08
CA LEU A 10 7.61 -3.19 -14.53
C LEU A 10 9.07 -3.11 -14.96
N THR A 11 9.46 -2.03 -15.62
CA THR A 11 10.88 -1.74 -15.86
C THR A 11 11.44 -1.10 -14.59
N VAL A 12 12.28 -1.84 -13.86
CA VAL A 12 12.86 -1.37 -12.59
C VAL A 12 14.28 -0.87 -12.84
N PRO A 13 14.58 0.42 -12.54
CA PRO A 13 15.95 0.93 -12.58
C PRO A 13 16.87 0.14 -11.65
N ALA A 14 18.16 0.02 -12.00
CA ALA A 14 19.13 -0.75 -11.21
C ALA A 14 19.14 -0.37 -9.72
N ALA A 15 19.02 0.91 -9.41
CA ALA A 15 18.99 1.42 -8.04
C ALA A 15 17.79 0.89 -7.21
N LEU A 16 16.66 0.57 -7.85
CA LEU A 16 15.44 0.10 -7.19
C LEU A 16 15.28 -1.43 -7.22
N GLN A 17 16.19 -2.17 -7.86
CA GLN A 17 16.10 -3.64 -7.95
C GLN A 17 16.08 -4.34 -6.58
N PRO A 18 16.93 -3.95 -5.60
CA PRO A 18 16.87 -4.56 -4.27
C PRO A 18 15.52 -4.35 -3.60
N LEU A 19 14.96 -3.14 -3.74
CA LEU A 19 13.63 -2.81 -3.21
C LEU A 19 12.54 -3.63 -3.90
N ALA A 20 12.58 -3.77 -5.23
CA ALA A 20 11.60 -4.57 -5.97
C ALA A 20 11.64 -6.05 -5.56
N GLY A 21 12.83 -6.62 -5.36
CA GLY A 21 12.97 -8.00 -4.90
C GLY A 21 12.37 -8.22 -3.51
N MET A 22 12.64 -7.29 -2.58
CA MET A 22 12.08 -7.36 -1.22
C MET A 22 10.58 -7.08 -1.19
N ALA A 23 10.09 -6.16 -2.01
CA ALA A 23 8.66 -5.87 -2.14
C ALA A 23 7.88 -7.10 -2.63
N LEU A 24 8.40 -7.80 -3.65
CA LEU A 24 7.83 -9.05 -4.12
C LEU A 24 7.83 -10.13 -3.03
N LEU A 25 8.88 -10.20 -2.21
CA LEU A 25 8.94 -11.14 -1.10
C LEU A 25 7.87 -10.83 -0.06
N LEU A 26 7.73 -9.56 0.36
CA LEU A 26 6.71 -9.15 1.32
C LEU A 26 5.30 -9.48 0.83
N GLU A 27 4.99 -9.16 -0.41
CA GLU A 27 3.71 -9.50 -1.06
C GLU A 27 3.39 -11.00 -1.03
N LYS A 28 4.41 -11.86 -1.17
CA LYS A 28 4.21 -13.30 -1.06
C LYS A 28 3.94 -13.71 0.39
N LEU A 29 4.60 -13.08 1.37
CA LEU A 29 4.33 -13.33 2.79
C LEU A 29 2.92 -12.88 3.20
N GLU A 30 2.45 -11.74 2.69
CA GLU A 30 1.08 -11.25 2.92
C GLU A 30 0.01 -12.21 2.39
N ARG A 31 0.24 -12.80 1.22
CA ARG A 31 -0.71 -13.76 0.63
C ARG A 31 -0.69 -15.13 1.32
N SER A 32 0.42 -15.50 1.95
CA SER A 32 0.59 -16.78 2.65
C SER A 32 1.17 -16.61 4.07
N PRO A 33 0.43 -16.00 5.02
CA PRO A 33 0.99 -15.62 6.33
C PRO A 33 1.46 -16.79 7.20
N ARG A 34 0.93 -18.00 6.96
CA ARG A 34 1.23 -19.21 7.74
C ARG A 34 2.61 -19.81 7.44
N GLU A 35 3.26 -19.38 6.36
CA GLU A 35 4.56 -19.90 5.92
C GLU A 35 5.75 -19.12 6.52
N ALA A 36 5.50 -17.94 7.08
CA ALA A 36 6.53 -17.06 7.61
C ALA A 36 6.49 -17.00 9.14
N SER A 37 7.66 -17.03 9.78
CA SER A 37 7.73 -16.66 11.19
C SER A 37 7.59 -15.14 11.37
N ALA A 38 7.10 -14.71 12.54
CA ALA A 38 7.02 -13.29 12.87
C ALA A 38 8.38 -12.57 12.77
N ALA A 39 9.48 -13.28 13.09
CA ALA A 39 10.83 -12.75 12.98
C ALA A 39 11.23 -12.52 11.51
N GLN A 40 10.89 -13.46 10.63
CA GLN A 40 11.14 -13.33 9.19
C GLN A 40 10.37 -12.15 8.60
N TYR A 41 9.09 -12.04 8.93
CA TYR A 41 8.26 -10.92 8.48
C TYR A 41 8.84 -9.57 8.92
N ARG A 42 9.23 -9.47 10.21
CA ARG A 42 9.87 -8.26 10.76
C ARG A 42 11.17 -7.91 10.03
N GLY A 43 12.02 -8.89 9.75
CA GLY A 43 13.27 -8.68 9.03
C GLY A 43 13.05 -8.15 7.61
N VAL A 44 12.06 -8.69 6.89
CA VAL A 44 11.67 -8.20 5.55
C VAL A 44 11.17 -6.76 5.62
N ALA A 45 10.27 -6.44 6.54
CA ALA A 45 9.73 -5.08 6.71
C ALA A 45 10.82 -4.06 7.07
N GLN A 46 11.77 -4.43 7.93
CA GLN A 46 12.91 -3.59 8.30
C GLN A 46 13.83 -3.32 7.10
N GLN A 47 14.13 -4.34 6.29
CA GLN A 47 14.97 -4.17 5.11
C GLN A 47 14.31 -3.29 4.05
N ILE A 48 13.00 -3.49 3.81
CA ILE A 48 12.22 -2.62 2.92
C ILE A 48 12.24 -1.18 3.42
N THR A 49 12.05 -0.97 4.73
CA THR A 49 12.10 0.36 5.34
C THR A 49 13.42 1.08 5.08
N ALA A 50 14.56 0.40 5.29
CA ALA A 50 15.88 0.98 5.02
C ALA A 50 16.07 1.33 3.53
N LEU A 51 15.61 0.47 2.62
CA LEU A 51 15.67 0.72 1.19
C LEU A 51 14.78 1.88 0.75
N LEU A 52 13.59 2.02 1.35
CA LEU A 52 12.66 3.13 1.06
C LEU A 52 13.22 4.47 1.55
N GLN A 53 13.92 4.49 2.68
CA GLN A 53 14.57 5.71 3.19
C GLN A 53 15.74 6.17 2.32
N ALA A 54 16.42 5.24 1.66
CA ALA A 54 17.54 5.54 0.74
C ALA A 54 17.09 5.77 -0.71
N ALA A 55 15.83 5.49 -1.04
CA ALA A 55 15.32 5.62 -2.39
C ALA A 55 14.98 7.08 -2.72
N GLU A 56 15.45 7.55 -3.87
CA GLU A 56 15.07 8.86 -4.39
C GLU A 56 13.58 8.89 -4.76
N PRO A 57 12.80 9.87 -4.28
CA PRO A 57 11.42 10.06 -4.71
C PRO A 57 11.34 10.34 -6.21
N GLY A 58 10.44 9.65 -6.92
CA GLY A 58 10.32 9.81 -8.36
C GLY A 58 9.25 8.92 -8.99
N PRO A 59 8.98 9.09 -10.29
CA PRO A 59 7.97 8.32 -11.01
C PRO A 59 8.26 6.81 -11.00
N GLU A 60 9.52 6.40 -11.01
CA GLU A 60 9.92 4.99 -10.98
C GLU A 60 9.64 4.35 -9.63
N LEU A 61 9.95 5.04 -8.52
CA LEU A 61 9.57 4.60 -7.18
C LEU A 61 8.05 4.54 -7.03
N ASN A 62 7.34 5.53 -7.58
CA ASN A 62 5.88 5.53 -7.55
C ASN A 62 5.27 4.35 -8.31
N ALA A 63 5.79 4.02 -9.49
CA ALA A 63 5.35 2.86 -10.25
C ALA A 63 5.59 1.55 -9.48
N LEU A 64 6.74 1.42 -8.81
CA LEU A 64 7.05 0.26 -7.96
C LEU A 64 6.04 0.14 -6.81
N LEU A 65 5.76 1.22 -6.10
CA LEU A 65 4.83 1.22 -4.97
C LEU A 65 3.38 0.95 -5.43
N SER A 66 2.97 1.42 -6.60
CA SER A 66 1.67 1.08 -7.19
C SER A 66 1.53 -0.41 -7.54
N ALA A 67 2.64 -1.11 -7.80
CA ALA A 67 2.63 -2.54 -8.11
C ALA A 67 2.72 -3.44 -6.87
N PHE A 68 3.16 -2.91 -5.73
CA PHE A 68 3.38 -3.67 -4.49
C PHE A 68 2.71 -2.97 -3.29
N PRO A 69 1.39 -3.17 -3.10
CA PRO A 69 0.60 -2.55 -2.03
C PRO A 69 1.22 -2.64 -0.64
N ALA A 70 1.76 -3.80 -0.24
CA ALA A 70 2.35 -3.98 1.10
C ALA A 70 3.56 -3.06 1.33
N SER A 71 4.34 -2.80 0.29
CA SER A 71 5.46 -1.86 0.36
C SER A 71 5.01 -0.39 0.29
N ALA A 72 3.90 -0.11 -0.42
CA ALA A 72 3.27 1.21 -0.41
C ALA A 72 2.80 1.61 1.00
N GLU A 73 2.17 0.69 1.73
CA GLU A 73 1.74 0.93 3.11
C GLU A 73 2.93 1.25 4.03
N LEU A 74 4.04 0.51 3.90
CA LEU A 74 5.26 0.82 4.66
C LEU A 74 5.83 2.21 4.31
N TYR A 75 5.85 2.56 3.02
CA TYR A 75 6.31 3.88 2.57
C TYR A 75 5.43 5.01 3.13
N GLU A 76 4.11 4.82 3.12
CA GLU A 76 3.15 5.77 3.70
C GLU A 76 3.35 5.94 5.21
N ASN A 77 3.51 4.83 5.94
CA ASN A 77 3.76 4.87 7.38
C ASN A 77 5.04 5.63 7.73
N LEU A 78 6.10 5.49 6.92
CA LEU A 78 7.35 6.21 7.11
C LEU A 78 7.22 7.72 6.88
N HIS A 79 6.43 8.09 5.88
CA HIS A 79 6.23 9.49 5.48
C HIS A 79 4.95 10.09 6.07
N TYR A 80 4.33 9.41 7.05
CA TYR A 80 3.04 9.78 7.62
C TYR A 80 3.00 11.23 8.11
N ALA A 81 4.08 11.69 8.75
CA ALA A 81 4.21 13.06 9.25
C ALA A 81 4.30 14.13 8.15
N GLN A 82 4.67 13.75 6.92
CA GLN A 82 4.88 14.65 5.78
C GLN A 82 3.78 14.55 4.72
N ALA A 83 3.14 13.39 4.58
CA ALA A 83 2.27 13.08 3.44
C ALA A 83 0.76 13.14 3.73
N GLY A 84 0.31 13.17 5.00
CA GLY A 84 -1.10 13.33 5.37
C GLY A 84 -2.06 12.35 4.67
N LEU A 85 -2.35 11.22 5.32
CA LEU A 85 -3.39 10.23 4.96
C LEU A 85 -3.58 9.99 3.44
N CYS A 86 -2.68 9.12 2.95
CA CYS A 86 -2.85 8.20 1.81
C CYS A 86 -2.32 8.65 0.44
N ARG A 87 -1.56 7.76 -0.22
CA ARG A 87 -1.35 7.74 -1.68
C ARG A 87 -2.55 7.11 -2.42
N SER A 88 -3.58 6.67 -1.69
CA SER A 88 -4.86 6.26 -2.26
C SER A 88 -5.59 7.49 -2.83
N PRO A 89 -6.40 7.34 -3.90
CA PRO A 89 -7.05 8.48 -4.52
C PRO A 89 -7.97 9.14 -3.50
N LEU A 90 -7.60 10.37 -3.10
CA LEU A 90 -8.33 11.21 -2.15
C LEU A 90 -9.83 11.25 -2.44
N GLU A 91 -10.23 11.23 -3.71
CA GLU A 91 -11.62 11.16 -4.14
C GLU A 91 -12.36 9.90 -3.67
N ALA A 92 -11.74 8.71 -3.76
CA ALA A 92 -12.39 7.47 -3.34
C ALA A 92 -12.63 7.46 -1.82
N SER A 93 -11.63 7.91 -1.06
CA SER A 93 -11.72 8.04 0.40
C SER A 93 -12.74 9.10 0.82
N LEU A 94 -12.76 10.25 0.14
CA LEU A 94 -13.73 11.33 0.37
C LEU A 94 -15.16 10.87 0.06
N ASN A 95 -15.38 10.21 -1.07
CA ASN A 95 -16.69 9.70 -1.47
C ASN A 95 -17.21 8.66 -0.48
N ALA A 96 -16.36 7.75 0.00
CA ALA A 96 -16.72 6.78 1.03
C ALA A 96 -17.17 7.45 2.34
N GLU A 97 -16.47 8.51 2.79
CA GLU A 97 -16.85 9.29 3.98
C GLU A 97 -18.18 10.04 3.76
N LEU A 98 -18.40 10.64 2.59
CA LEU A 98 -19.66 11.31 2.25
C LEU A 98 -20.83 10.32 2.24
N ASP A 99 -20.64 9.14 1.65
CA ASP A 99 -21.63 8.07 1.60
C ASP A 99 -21.96 7.53 2.99
N ALA A 100 -20.94 7.31 3.83
CA ALA A 100 -21.13 6.88 5.21
C ALA A 100 -21.91 7.91 6.02
N ARG A 101 -21.57 9.20 5.92
CA ARG A 101 -22.32 10.29 6.57
C ARG A 101 -23.75 10.37 6.09
N ALA A 102 -24.00 10.19 4.80
CA ALA A 102 -25.33 10.18 4.24
C ALA A 102 -26.15 8.98 4.77
N ALA A 103 -25.54 7.80 4.88
CA ALA A 103 -26.17 6.62 5.47
C ALA A 103 -26.51 6.82 6.95
N LEU A 104 -25.57 7.35 7.73
CA LEU A 104 -25.79 7.66 9.15
C LEU A 104 -26.90 8.69 9.34
N ARG A 105 -26.98 9.75 8.52
CA ARG A 105 -28.09 10.72 8.58
C ARG A 105 -29.45 10.10 8.27
N ARG A 106 -29.50 9.15 7.32
CA ARG A 106 -30.75 8.42 7.01
C ARG A 106 -31.19 7.53 8.17
N LEU A 107 -30.25 6.89 8.86
CA LEU A 107 -30.52 6.05 10.02
C LEU A 107 -30.84 6.87 11.28
N ALA A 108 -30.20 8.02 11.43
CA ALA A 108 -30.43 8.99 12.51
C ALA A 108 -31.65 9.89 12.25
N GLY A 109 -32.69 9.36 11.57
CA GLY A 109 -33.98 10.05 11.42
C GLY A 109 -34.44 10.68 12.75
N PRO A 110 -35.25 11.75 12.71
CA PRO A 110 -35.34 12.73 13.79
C PRO A 110 -35.46 12.03 15.13
N LEU A 111 -34.53 12.32 16.04
CA LEU A 111 -34.70 12.04 17.46
C LEU A 111 -35.90 12.88 17.93
N ALA A 112 -37.10 12.40 17.61
CA ALA A 112 -38.36 12.92 18.06
C ALA A 112 -38.54 12.43 19.50
N ARG A 113 -38.16 13.29 20.43
CA ARG A 113 -38.86 13.43 21.71
C ARG A 113 -39.10 14.92 21.94
#